data_AF-A0A9R1QTG2-F1
#
_entry.id   AF-A0A9R1QTG2-F1
#
_cell.length_a   1.000
_cell.length_b   1.000
_cell.length_c   1.000
_cell.angle_alpha   90.00
_cell.angle_beta   90.00
_cell.angle_gamma   90.00
#
_symmetry.space_group_name_H-M   'P 1'
#
loop_
_entity.id
_entity.type
_entity.pdbx_description
1 polymer ?
#
loop_
_entity_poly.entity_id
_entity_poly.type
_entity_poly.pdbx_seq_one_letter_code
_entity_poly.pdbx_strand_id
1 'polypeptide(L)'
;MQSSKGDGQAAAVPVVNMRRSRMTGCRQAAWLLYHVGVDASALLFADEVDMEGLIMDQRASLLVVGQDVLRSNGEAGSVCTLLANDHSEEAYALLQSLDIKKLLLAGILLDTNNLSKMCSEKDTEAVRSLLIGTSEHKRHELFQQCNLLIFV
;
A
#
# COMPACT_ATOMS: atom_id res chain seq x y z
N MET A 1 -15.12 -10.81 40.58
CA MET A 1 -15.77 -9.84 39.68
C MET A 1 -14.84 -9.63 38.49
N GLN A 2 -15.04 -10.40 37.42
CA GLN A 2 -14.33 -10.20 36.16
C GLN A 2 -15.03 -9.03 35.45
N SER A 3 -14.30 -7.94 35.27
CA SER A 3 -14.74 -6.82 34.46
C SER A 3 -14.75 -7.27 33.00
N SER A 4 -15.95 -7.37 32.44
CA SER A 4 -16.17 -7.46 31.00
C SER A 4 -15.57 -6.21 30.37
N LYS A 5 -14.35 -6.33 29.83
CA LYS A 5 -13.85 -5.38 28.84
C LYS A 5 -14.76 -5.57 27.63
N GLY A 6 -15.67 -4.62 27.42
CA GLY A 6 -16.33 -4.51 26.12
C GLY A 6 -15.24 -4.47 25.07
N ASP A 7 -15.32 -5.36 24.10
CA ASP A 7 -14.45 -5.41 22.93
C ASP A 7 -14.67 -4.12 22.13
N GLY A 8 -14.00 -3.04 22.57
CA GLY A 8 -13.84 -1.84 21.78
C GLY A 8 -13.05 -2.24 20.56
N GLN A 9 -13.75 -2.40 19.44
CA GLN A 9 -13.18 -2.82 18.17
C GLN A 9 -12.03 -1.89 17.81
N ALA A 10 -10.79 -2.37 17.99
CA ALA A 10 -9.61 -1.59 17.68
C ALA A 10 -9.51 -1.46 16.16
N ALA A 11 -9.59 -0.23 15.65
CA ALA A 11 -9.43 0.04 14.24
C ALA A 11 -7.94 0.20 13.91
N ALA A 12 -7.46 -0.49 12.87
CA ALA A 12 -6.16 -0.22 12.31
C ALA A 12 -6.21 1.11 11.53
N VAL A 13 -5.33 2.05 11.87
CA VAL A 13 -5.24 3.35 11.20
C VAL A 13 -3.89 3.42 10.47
N PRO A 14 -3.87 3.51 9.13
CA PRO A 14 -2.62 3.62 8.40
C PRO A 14 -1.97 4.99 8.65
N VAL A 15 -0.69 4.97 8.99
CA VAL A 15 0.14 6.17 9.13
C VAL A 15 1.25 6.12 8.09
N VAL A 16 1.36 7.16 7.27
CA VAL A 16 2.45 7.29 6.31
C VAL A 16 3.71 7.69 7.08
N ASN A 17 4.73 6.82 7.09
CA ASN A 17 5.98 7.04 7.81
C ASN A 17 6.91 8.07 7.12
N MET A 18 6.39 9.28 6.89
CA MET A 18 7.12 10.44 6.42
C MET A 18 6.48 11.71 7.00
N ARG A 19 7.17 12.85 6.89
CA ARG A 19 6.56 14.14 7.20
C ARG A 19 5.58 14.56 6.11
N ARG A 20 4.42 15.15 6.46
CA ARG A 20 3.45 15.65 5.46
C ARG A 20 4.09 16.57 4.44
N SER A 21 4.95 17.49 4.88
CA SER A 21 5.63 18.44 4.00
C SER A 21 6.44 17.78 2.87
N ARG A 22 6.97 16.57 3.10
CA ARG A 22 7.72 15.80 2.08
C ARG A 22 6.84 15.18 1.01
N MET A 23 5.56 14.91 1.31
CA MET A 23 4.62 14.30 0.37
C MET A 23 4.41 15.14 -0.88
N THR A 24 4.51 16.47 -0.77
CA THR A 24 4.42 17.40 -1.91
C THR A 24 5.50 17.15 -2.98
N GLY A 25 6.65 16.60 -2.60
CA GLY A 25 7.72 16.19 -3.51
C GLY A 25 7.52 14.79 -4.11
N CYS A 26 6.63 13.97 -3.55
CA CYS A 26 6.38 12.60 -3.97
C CYS A 26 5.30 12.54 -5.07
N ARG A 27 5.57 13.16 -6.21
CA ARG A 27 4.61 13.34 -7.32
C ARG A 27 3.93 12.04 -7.76
N GLN A 28 4.70 10.95 -7.87
CA GLN A 28 4.18 9.63 -8.27
C GLN A 28 3.13 9.11 -7.27
N ALA A 29 3.42 9.22 -5.97
CA ALA A 29 2.51 8.81 -4.91
C ALA A 29 1.29 9.72 -4.83
N ALA A 30 1.47 11.04 -4.93
CA ALA A 30 0.38 12.01 -4.90
C ALA A 30 -0.61 11.78 -6.05
N TRP A 31 -0.10 11.56 -7.27
CA TRP A 31 -0.94 11.25 -8.42
C TRP A 31 -1.68 9.93 -8.26
N LEU A 32 -1.00 8.89 -7.76
CA LEU A 32 -1.60 7.58 -7.58
C LEU A 32 -2.76 7.66 -6.59
N LEU A 33 -2.56 8.30 -5.43
CA LEU A 33 -3.60 8.52 -4.42
C LEU A 33 -4.81 9.25 -5.00
N TYR A 34 -4.59 10.35 -5.73
CA TYR A 34 -5.66 11.08 -6.42
C TYR A 34 -6.44 10.16 -7.39
N HIS A 35 -5.73 9.31 -8.14
CA HIS A 35 -6.31 8.41 -9.14
C HIS A 35 -6.95 7.13 -8.57
N VAL A 36 -6.78 6.86 -7.29
CA VAL A 36 -7.49 5.81 -6.54
C VAL A 36 -8.53 6.40 -5.57
N GLY A 37 -8.85 7.70 -5.71
CA GLY A 37 -9.86 8.38 -4.90
C GLY A 37 -9.45 8.63 -3.45
N VAL A 38 -8.17 8.52 -3.11
CA VAL A 38 -7.66 8.79 -1.76
C VAL A 38 -7.32 10.27 -1.65
N ASP A 39 -8.05 10.97 -0.78
CA ASP A 39 -7.73 12.33 -0.38
C ASP A 39 -6.47 12.33 0.49
N ALA A 40 -5.38 12.90 -0.03
CA ALA A 40 -4.12 12.99 0.69
C ALA A 40 -4.22 13.85 1.97
N SER A 41 -5.22 14.72 2.10
CA SER A 41 -5.48 15.46 3.34
C SER A 41 -6.04 14.57 4.46
N ALA A 42 -6.70 13.46 4.10
CA ALA A 42 -7.26 12.49 5.05
C ALA A 42 -6.24 11.45 5.56
N LEU A 43 -5.06 11.39 4.96
CA LEU A 43 -3.97 10.52 5.42
C LEU A 43 -3.29 11.11 6.66
N LEU A 44 -2.92 10.27 7.62
CA LEU A 44 -2.09 10.65 8.76
C LEU A 44 -0.62 10.48 8.44
N PHE A 45 0.20 11.48 8.80
CA PHE A 45 1.65 11.46 8.63
C PHE A 45 2.37 11.34 9.98
N ALA A 46 3.62 10.88 9.95
CA ALA A 46 4.39 10.60 11.15
C ALA A 46 4.62 11.83 12.05
N ASP A 47 4.61 13.05 11.48
CA ASP A 47 4.74 14.30 12.22
C ASP A 47 3.41 14.84 12.79
N GLU A 48 2.30 14.14 12.55
CA GLU A 48 0.96 14.56 12.98
C GLU A 48 0.38 13.67 14.07
N VAL A 49 1.06 12.55 14.38
CA VAL A 49 0.62 11.57 15.36
C VAL A 49 1.64 11.48 16.48
N ASP A 50 1.22 11.82 17.70
CA ASP A 50 2.00 11.58 18.92
C ASP A 50 1.91 10.10 19.30
N MET A 51 2.67 9.27 18.59
CA MET A 51 2.70 7.82 18.82
C MET A 51 3.25 7.48 20.21
N GLU A 52 4.22 8.24 20.71
CA GLU A 52 4.84 7.99 22.03
C GLU A 52 3.82 8.22 23.15
N GLY A 53 3.14 9.36 23.16
CA GLY A 53 2.07 9.66 24.12
C GLY A 53 0.94 8.64 24.05
N LEU A 54 0.49 8.28 22.84
CA LEU A 54 -0.58 7.28 22.66
C LEU A 54 -0.20 5.89 23.20
N ILE A 55 1.04 5.47 23.05
CA ILE A 55 1.54 4.19 23.58
C ILE A 55 1.68 4.27 25.10
N MET A 56 2.26 5.36 25.63
CA MET A 56 2.41 5.57 27.08
C MET A 56 1.07 5.55 27.80
N ASP A 57 0.04 6.16 27.21
CA ASP A 57 -1.33 6.18 27.73
C ASP A 57 -2.10 4.86 27.50
N GLN A 58 -1.47 3.85 26.87
CA GLN A 58 -2.09 2.57 26.49
C GLN A 58 -3.32 2.71 25.57
N ARG A 59 -3.34 3.77 24.76
CA ARG A 59 -4.43 4.09 23.83
C ARG A 59 -4.19 3.57 22.41
N ALA A 60 -2.95 3.23 22.07
CA ALA A 60 -2.58 2.62 20.81
C ALA A 60 -1.46 1.59 20.99
N SER A 61 -1.40 0.63 20.07
CA SER A 61 -0.22 -0.18 19.82
C SER A 61 0.27 0.09 18.41
N LEU A 62 1.59 0.18 18.22
CA LEU A 62 2.19 0.38 16.90
C LEU A 62 2.59 -0.98 16.31
N LEU A 63 2.06 -1.29 15.14
CA LEU A 63 2.57 -2.34 14.27
C LEU A 63 3.23 -1.66 13.06
N VAL A 64 4.55 -1.72 12.96
CA VAL A 64 5.25 -1.27 11.76
C VAL A 64 5.18 -2.38 10.73
N VAL A 65 4.47 -2.14 9.63
CA VAL A 65 4.36 -3.09 8.52
C VAL A 65 5.31 -2.64 7.41
N GLY A 66 6.54 -3.18 7.40
CA GLY A 66 7.57 -2.91 6.39
C GLY A 66 8.23 -4.19 5.89
N GLN A 67 9.35 -4.10 5.17
CA GLN A 67 10.12 -5.27 4.73
C GLN A 67 10.63 -6.15 5.88
N ASP A 68 10.68 -5.63 7.10
CA ASP A 68 11.05 -6.32 8.34
C ASP A 68 9.97 -7.29 8.83
N VAL A 69 8.69 -6.97 8.58
CA VAL A 69 7.50 -7.78 8.91
C VAL A 69 6.97 -8.52 7.68
N LEU A 70 6.76 -7.81 6.58
CA LEU A 70 6.46 -8.35 5.25
C LEU A 70 7.76 -8.69 4.52
N ARG A 71 8.50 -9.64 5.07
CA ARG A 71 9.75 -10.10 4.46
C ARG A 71 9.44 -10.78 3.15
N SER A 72 9.88 -10.20 2.04
CA SER A 72 9.88 -10.94 0.77
C SER A 72 10.88 -12.08 0.80
N ASN A 73 11.87 -12.08 1.72
CA ASN A 73 12.98 -13.05 1.75
C ASN A 73 13.70 -13.20 0.39
N GLY A 74 13.59 -12.19 -0.50
CA GLY A 74 14.07 -12.26 -1.88
C GLY A 74 13.12 -12.96 -2.86
N GLU A 75 11.96 -13.44 -2.42
CA GLU A 75 10.96 -14.14 -3.22
C GLU A 75 10.08 -13.21 -4.05
N ALA A 76 10.06 -11.91 -3.76
CA ALA A 76 9.32 -10.89 -4.49
C ALA A 76 10.10 -9.57 -4.55
N GLY A 77 10.01 -8.90 -5.70
CA GLY A 77 10.59 -7.58 -5.97
C GLY A 77 9.81 -6.44 -5.31
N SER A 78 8.52 -6.64 -5.05
CA SER A 78 7.67 -5.67 -4.35
C SER A 78 7.00 -6.27 -3.12
N VAL A 79 6.83 -5.46 -2.07
CA VAL A 79 6.00 -5.82 -0.92
C VAL A 79 4.52 -5.89 -1.31
N CYS A 80 4.09 -5.12 -2.32
CA CYS A 80 2.72 -5.18 -2.84
C CYS A 80 2.37 -6.56 -3.43
N THR A 81 3.37 -7.32 -3.89
CA THR A 81 3.19 -8.70 -4.36
C THR A 81 2.81 -9.64 -3.22
N LEU A 82 3.34 -9.43 -2.02
CA LEU A 82 2.97 -10.23 -0.85
C LEU A 82 1.52 -9.95 -0.45
N LEU A 83 1.12 -8.67 -0.46
CA LEU A 83 -0.24 -8.25 -0.16
C LEU A 83 -1.25 -8.73 -1.21
N ALA A 84 -0.88 -8.71 -2.49
CA ALA A 84 -1.72 -9.20 -3.57
C ALA A 84 -1.91 -10.72 -3.56
N ASN A 85 -0.98 -11.45 -2.95
CA ASN A 85 -1.03 -12.91 -2.79
C ASN A 85 -1.53 -13.33 -1.40
N ASP A 86 -2.00 -12.40 -0.57
CA ASP A 86 -2.67 -12.75 0.68
C ASP A 86 -4.05 -13.36 0.36
N HIS A 87 -4.25 -14.59 0.84
CA HIS A 87 -5.45 -15.39 0.60
C HIS A 87 -6.40 -15.42 1.80
N SER A 88 -6.20 -14.55 2.79
CA SER A 88 -7.18 -14.33 3.85
C SER A 88 -8.49 -13.78 3.29
N GLU A 89 -9.61 -14.08 3.95
CA GLU A 89 -10.93 -13.58 3.56
C GLU A 89 -10.98 -12.04 3.56
N GLU A 90 -10.31 -11.43 4.53
CA GLU A 90 -10.18 -9.97 4.64
C GLU A 90 -9.42 -9.38 3.46
N ALA A 91 -8.29 -9.98 3.08
CA ALA A 91 -7.54 -9.55 1.90
C ALA A 91 -8.37 -9.73 0.63
N TYR A 92 -9.08 -10.84 0.47
CA TYR A 92 -9.93 -11.07 -0.69
C TYR A 92 -11.05 -10.04 -0.82
N ALA A 93 -11.68 -9.67 0.29
CA ALA A 93 -12.71 -8.62 0.32
C ALA A 93 -12.13 -7.25 -0.09
N LEU A 94 -10.93 -6.88 0.41
CA LEU A 94 -10.25 -5.65 0.02
C LEU A 94 -9.83 -5.66 -1.45
N LEU A 95 -9.34 -6.80 -1.94
CA LEU A 95 -8.96 -6.98 -3.34
C LEU A 95 -10.15 -6.95 -4.29
N GLN A 96 -11.41 -6.96 -3.85
CA GLN A 96 -12.55 -6.68 -4.75
C GLN A 96 -12.59 -5.22 -5.21
N SER A 97 -11.96 -4.30 -4.47
CA SER A 97 -11.88 -2.89 -4.86
C SER A 97 -10.91 -2.68 -6.02
N LEU A 98 -11.42 -2.09 -7.11
CA LEU A 98 -10.60 -1.73 -8.28
C LEU A 98 -9.49 -0.72 -7.92
N ASP A 99 -9.77 0.18 -6.98
CA ASP A 99 -8.83 1.20 -6.52
C ASP A 99 -7.67 0.58 -5.74
N ILE A 100 -7.95 -0.41 -4.89
CA ILE A 100 -6.92 -1.18 -4.17
C ILE A 100 -6.10 -2.03 -5.14
N LYS A 101 -6.73 -2.70 -6.11
CA LYS A 101 -6.00 -3.43 -7.17
C LYS A 101 -5.05 -2.50 -7.94
N LYS A 102 -5.51 -1.31 -8.30
CA LYS A 102 -4.71 -0.31 -9.02
C LYS A 102 -3.55 0.21 -8.17
N LEU A 103 -3.76 0.43 -6.88
CA LEU A 103 -2.73 0.83 -5.92
C LEU A 103 -1.63 -0.23 -5.81
N LEU A 104 -2.01 -1.50 -5.60
CA LEU A 104 -1.08 -2.63 -5.51
C LEU A 104 -0.34 -2.85 -6.83
N LEU A 105 -1.06 -2.84 -7.95
CA LEU A 105 -0.48 -3.00 -9.28
C LEU A 105 0.57 -1.91 -9.54
N ALA A 106 0.25 -0.64 -9.27
CA ALA A 106 1.19 0.45 -9.45
C ALA A 106 2.45 0.30 -8.57
N GLY A 107 2.29 -0.14 -7.31
CA GLY A 107 3.41 -0.45 -6.42
C GLY A 107 4.33 -1.52 -7.00
N ILE A 108 3.78 -2.66 -7.44
CA ILE A 108 4.56 -3.75 -8.05
C ILE A 108 5.31 -3.24 -9.30
N LEU A 109 4.63 -2.50 -10.17
CA LEU A 109 5.24 -2.01 -11.42
C LEU A 109 6.34 -0.96 -11.16
N LEU A 110 6.18 -0.09 -10.17
CA LEU A 110 7.22 0.89 -9.82
C LEU A 110 8.46 0.20 -9.22
N ASP A 111 8.27 -0.73 -8.29
CA ASP A 111 9.37 -1.45 -7.64
C ASP A 111 10.14 -2.35 -8.62
N THR A 112 9.43 -2.98 -9.57
CA THR A 112 10.01 -3.93 -10.53
C THR A 112 10.38 -3.30 -11.89
N ASN A 113 10.27 -1.97 -12.01
CA ASN A 113 10.44 -1.24 -13.26
C ASN A 113 9.64 -1.88 -14.41
N ASN A 114 8.33 -2.07 -14.21
CA ASN A 114 7.41 -2.75 -15.12
C ASN A 114 7.83 -4.20 -15.43
N LEU A 115 8.12 -4.99 -14.40
CA LEU A 115 8.56 -6.39 -14.51
C LEU A 115 9.83 -6.60 -15.35
N SER A 116 10.73 -5.61 -15.38
CA SER A 116 11.98 -5.67 -16.17
C SER A 116 13.24 -5.83 -15.33
N LYS A 117 13.21 -5.42 -14.07
CA LYS A 117 14.35 -5.50 -13.15
C LYS A 117 13.87 -5.89 -11.76
N MET A 118 14.70 -6.66 -11.06
CA MET A 118 14.45 -7.04 -9.66
C MET A 118 13.07 -7.70 -9.45
N CYS A 119 12.51 -8.35 -10.48
CA CYS A 119 11.22 -9.04 -10.41
C CYS A 119 11.40 -10.55 -10.26
N SER A 120 10.46 -11.17 -9.57
CA SER A 120 10.32 -12.62 -9.46
C SER A 120 9.11 -13.13 -10.26
N GLU A 121 8.99 -14.45 -10.35
CA GLU A 121 7.78 -15.09 -10.89
C GLU A 121 6.53 -14.72 -10.08
N LYS A 122 6.66 -14.50 -8.76
CA LYS A 122 5.55 -14.07 -7.90
C LYS A 122 5.03 -12.68 -8.29
N ASP A 123 5.93 -11.74 -8.62
CA ASP A 123 5.52 -10.41 -9.09
C ASP A 123 4.76 -10.51 -10.42
N THR A 124 5.23 -11.37 -11.32
CA THR A 124 4.58 -11.61 -12.62
C THR A 124 3.18 -12.19 -12.44
N GLU A 125 3.04 -13.17 -11.55
CA GLU A 125 1.75 -13.81 -11.28
C GLU A 125 0.77 -12.87 -10.57
N ALA A 126 1.24 -12.10 -9.59
CA ALA A 126 0.42 -11.08 -8.94
C ALA A 126 -0.08 -10.04 -9.95
N VAL A 127 0.78 -9.56 -10.85
CA VAL A 127 0.37 -8.63 -11.91
C VAL A 127 -0.67 -9.25 -12.84
N ARG A 128 -0.51 -10.52 -13.25
CA ARG A 128 -1.51 -11.23 -14.06
C ARG A 128 -2.85 -11.31 -13.35
N SER A 129 -2.85 -11.71 -12.08
CA SER A 129 -4.05 -11.82 -11.25
C SER A 129 -4.78 -10.47 -11.10
N LEU A 130 -4.04 -9.41 -10.80
CA LEU A 130 -4.57 -8.05 -10.66
C LEU A 130 -5.12 -7.48 -11.97
N LEU A 131 -4.64 -7.97 -13.12
CA LEU A 131 -5.09 -7.56 -14.45
C LEU A 131 -6.19 -8.45 -15.05
N ILE A 132 -6.66 -9.50 -14.37
CA ILE A 132 -7.75 -10.35 -14.86
C ILE A 132 -8.95 -9.49 -15.28
N GLY A 133 -9.46 -9.71 -16.50
CA GLY A 133 -10.54 -8.92 -17.08
C GLY A 133 -10.10 -7.60 -17.72
N THR A 134 -8.79 -7.35 -17.80
CA THR A 134 -8.21 -6.18 -18.48
C THR A 134 -7.13 -6.57 -19.50
N SER A 135 -6.75 -5.65 -20.38
CA SER A 135 -5.69 -5.90 -21.37
C SER A 135 -4.30 -5.64 -20.78
N GLU A 136 -3.30 -6.42 -21.21
CA GLU A 136 -1.89 -6.21 -20.85
C GLU A 136 -1.36 -4.80 -21.20
N HIS A 137 -1.94 -4.14 -22.20
CA HIS A 137 -1.66 -2.74 -22.52
C HIS A 137 -1.85 -1.80 -21.31
N LYS A 138 -2.85 -2.07 -20.46
CA LYS A 138 -3.12 -1.25 -19.26
C LYS A 138 -1.98 -1.27 -18.27
N ARG A 139 -1.19 -2.35 -18.21
CA ARG A 139 0.03 -2.43 -17.39
C ARG A 139 1.01 -1.32 -17.77
N HIS A 140 1.30 -1.22 -19.06
CA HIS A 140 2.29 -0.28 -19.59
C HIS A 140 1.79 1.15 -19.49
N GLU A 141 0.51 1.37 -19.80
CA GLU A 141 -0.15 2.66 -19.66
C GLU A 141 -0.09 3.16 -18.21
N LEU A 142 -0.44 2.32 -17.22
CA LEU A 142 -0.37 2.68 -15.81
C LEU A 142 1.07 3.00 -15.37
N PHE A 143 2.04 2.15 -15.74
CA PHE A 143 3.44 2.39 -15.41
C PHE A 143 3.97 3.69 -16.03
N GLN A 144 3.58 3.99 -17.27
CA GLN A 144 3.91 5.25 -17.93
C GLN A 144 3.26 6.44 -17.23
N GLN A 145 1.97 6.37 -16.89
CA GLN A 145 1.26 7.43 -16.16
C GLN A 145 1.94 7.74 -14.81
N CYS A 146 2.37 6.71 -14.06
CA CYS A 146 3.11 6.89 -12.82
C CYS A 146 4.49 7.54 -13.01
N ASN A 147 5.14 7.40 -14.18
CA ASN A 147 6.47 7.95 -14.45
C ASN A 147 6.48 9.28 -15.23
N LEU A 148 5.46 9.56 -16.05
CA LEU A 148 5.40 10.71 -16.95
C LEU A 148 5.04 12.05 -16.27
N LEU A 149 4.78 12.06 -14.97
CA LEU A 149 4.40 13.25 -14.19
C LEU A 149 5.56 14.20 -13.87
N ILE A 150 6.51 14.29 -14.80
CA ILE A 150 7.53 15.33 -14.85
C ILE A 150 6.94 16.62 -15.44
N PHE A 151 5.80 16.58 -16.13
CA PHE A 151 5.21 17.73 -16.83
C PHE A 151 3.71 17.95 -16.56
N VAL A 152 3.32 18.24 -15.32
CA VAL A 152 2.17 19.12 -15.02
C VAL A 152 2.51 19.93 -13.78
#